data_AF-A0A7X3V0R3-F1
#
_entry.id   AF-A0A7X3V0R3-F1
#
_cell.length_a   1.000
_cell.length_b   1.000
_cell.length_c   1.000
_cell.angle_alpha   90.00
_cell.angle_beta   90.00
_cell.angle_gamma   90.00
#
_symmetry.space_group_name_H-M   'P 1'
#
loop_
_entity.id
_entity.type
_entity.pdbx_description
1 polymer ?
#
loop_
_entity_poly.entity_id
_entity_poly.type
_entity_poly.pdbx_seq_one_letter_code
_entity_poly.pdbx_strand_id
1 'polypeptide(L)'
;MYHKCLVCGQGFRPNEALEHLDRGRRVAFDPARGRLWQICRSCSRWSLVPIESRWEALEELEKLVTDQGRLLSSTDNVALLRAGPLEIVRVGRAELVEEAWWRYGRELRARRERYRKLSTAGTVGAAAAIAGSWATGGMSFLAAWLIWDNAPGVVTGGARWLRFGNTAWRGKGQCQRCGRPIRSFPYRERGGLIVTAGEEAPRVVLSCSRCTSSTAEAGLELRGQEANRTLRRVLAYHHFAGASERRVRGAARLIEVTGGPRALPGRILGERKSLGAVGKLGRVALEIAVHEEREQRLLAMRVAELEAHWRREEELAEIMDGSLTPTPLVESLRRRIAGSP
;
A
#
# COMPACT_ATOMS: atom_id res chain seq x y z
N MET A 1 -19.29 20.20 21.56
CA MET A 1 -18.49 19.07 21.01
C MET A 1 -18.60 17.82 21.89
N TYR A 2 -18.67 16.62 21.30
CA TYR A 2 -18.61 15.37 22.07
C TYR A 2 -17.16 14.93 22.30
N HIS A 3 -16.78 14.71 23.57
CA HIS A 3 -15.47 14.16 23.94
C HIS A 3 -15.45 12.63 23.98
N LYS A 4 -16.61 11.97 23.88
CA LYS A 4 -16.79 10.52 23.97
C LYS A 4 -17.67 10.02 22.83
N CYS A 5 -17.46 8.77 22.42
CA CYS A 5 -18.32 8.10 21.46
C CYS A 5 -19.73 7.94 22.03
N LEU A 6 -20.75 8.28 21.22
CA LEU A 6 -22.16 8.21 21.64
C LEU A 6 -22.66 6.77 21.81
N VAL A 7 -21.97 5.80 21.21
CA VAL A 7 -22.37 4.39 21.25
C VAL A 7 -21.67 3.60 22.36
N CYS A 8 -20.34 3.71 22.48
CA CYS A 8 -19.58 2.91 23.44
C CYS A 8 -18.99 3.71 24.62
N GLY A 9 -19.19 5.03 24.65
CA GLY A 9 -18.67 5.90 25.71
C GLY A 9 -17.14 6.12 25.71
N GLN A 10 -16.40 5.49 24.79
CA GLN A 10 -14.94 5.64 24.69
C GLN A 10 -14.55 7.09 24.40
N GLY A 11 -13.61 7.64 25.17
CA GLY A 11 -13.08 8.99 24.93
C GLY A 11 -12.32 9.13 23.62
N PHE A 12 -12.59 10.21 22.88
CA PHE A 12 -11.84 10.58 21.70
C PHE A 12 -10.48 11.19 22.08
N ARG A 13 -9.42 10.68 21.44
CA ARG A 13 -8.04 11.16 21.66
C ARG A 13 -7.85 12.54 21.03
N PRO A 14 -7.03 13.42 21.61
CA PRO A 14 -6.60 14.66 20.97
C PRO A 14 -5.94 14.39 19.62
N ASN A 15 -6.18 15.28 18.65
CA ASN A 15 -5.58 15.20 17.31
C ASN A 15 -4.52 16.28 17.03
N GLU A 16 -4.56 17.42 17.74
CA GLU A 16 -3.63 18.56 17.56
C GLU A 16 -3.61 19.16 16.15
N ALA A 17 -4.54 18.74 15.28
CA ALA A 17 -4.56 19.06 13.86
C ALA A 17 -5.74 19.91 13.44
N LEU A 18 -6.79 19.97 14.27
CA LEU A 18 -7.96 20.83 14.06
C LEU A 18 -8.18 21.64 15.33
N GLU A 19 -8.34 22.94 15.19
CA GLU A 19 -8.64 23.85 16.30
C GLU A 19 -10.11 23.70 16.74
N HIS A 20 -11.02 23.65 15.77
CA HIS A 20 -12.46 23.62 16.02
C HIS A 20 -13.00 22.19 16.20
N LEU A 21 -12.12 21.19 16.07
CA LEU A 21 -12.39 19.77 16.32
C LEU A 21 -11.15 19.11 16.95
N ASP A 22 -10.78 19.54 18.16
CA ASP A 22 -9.52 19.16 18.84
C ASP A 22 -9.34 17.66 19.13
N ARG A 23 -10.41 16.87 18.98
CA ARG A 23 -10.47 15.45 19.30
C ARG A 23 -11.04 14.60 18.17
N GLY A 24 -10.56 13.36 18.15
CA GLY A 24 -10.88 12.40 17.11
C GLY A 24 -9.84 12.46 16.00
N ARG A 25 -9.08 11.38 15.84
CA ARG A 25 -8.09 11.24 14.75
C ARG A 25 -8.67 10.60 13.49
N ARG A 26 -9.94 10.18 13.54
CA ARG A 26 -10.68 9.69 12.40
C ARG A 26 -11.99 10.44 12.33
N VAL A 27 -12.24 11.12 11.22
CA VAL A 27 -13.37 12.01 11.04
C VAL A 27 -13.99 11.77 9.67
N ALA A 28 -15.27 12.02 9.53
CA ALA A 28 -15.95 12.04 8.25
C ALA A 28 -16.71 13.35 8.07
N PHE A 29 -16.82 13.84 6.85
CA PHE A 29 -17.62 15.02 6.58
C PHE A 29 -18.26 14.98 5.19
N ASP A 30 -19.44 15.58 5.10
CA ASP A 30 -20.17 15.86 3.86
C ASP A 30 -20.29 17.38 3.72
N PRO A 31 -19.52 18.01 2.83
CA PRO A 31 -19.57 19.46 2.64
C PRO A 31 -20.89 19.91 2.01
N ALA A 32 -21.52 19.09 1.17
CA ALA A 32 -22.78 19.46 0.51
C ALA A 32 -23.96 19.44 1.49
N ARG A 33 -23.94 18.53 2.47
CA ARG A 33 -24.98 18.42 3.52
C ARG A 33 -24.61 19.11 4.83
N GLY A 34 -23.42 19.71 4.95
CA GLY A 34 -22.96 20.35 6.19
C GLY A 34 -22.86 19.37 7.37
N ARG A 35 -22.53 18.10 7.11
CA ARG A 35 -22.47 17.04 8.13
C ARG A 35 -21.04 16.73 8.50
N LEU A 36 -20.80 16.54 9.80
CA LEU A 36 -19.49 16.23 10.36
C LEU A 36 -19.65 15.14 11.42
N TRP A 37 -18.82 14.10 11.34
CA TRP A 37 -18.80 12.97 12.27
C TRP A 37 -17.41 12.72 12.82
N GLN A 38 -17.33 12.37 14.11
CA GLN A 38 -16.15 11.75 14.70
C GLN A 38 -16.30 10.22 14.68
N ILE A 39 -15.33 9.51 14.11
CA ILE A 39 -15.39 8.03 14.01
C ILE A 39 -14.60 7.41 15.16
N CYS A 40 -15.29 6.62 15.98
CA CYS A 40 -14.68 5.93 17.11
C CYS A 40 -13.71 4.84 16.64
N ARG A 41 -12.47 4.85 17.15
CA ARG A 41 -11.47 3.81 16.80
C ARG A 41 -11.69 2.47 17.50
N SER A 42 -12.53 2.43 18.53
CA SER A 42 -12.83 1.21 19.30
C SER A 42 -13.98 0.43 18.67
N CYS A 43 -15.12 1.08 18.42
CA CYS A 43 -16.33 0.44 17.88
C CYS A 43 -16.66 0.80 16.43
N SER A 44 -15.83 1.62 15.76
CA SER A 44 -16.04 2.10 14.37
C SER A 44 -17.32 2.91 14.11
N ARG A 45 -18.10 3.24 15.14
CA ARG A 45 -19.33 4.03 15.02
C ARG A 45 -19.05 5.52 14.83
N TRP A 46 -19.95 6.18 14.11
CA TRP A 46 -19.85 7.58 13.73
C TRP A 46 -20.71 8.40 14.69
N SER A 47 -20.06 9.25 15.50
CA SER A 47 -20.76 10.21 16.35
C SER A 47 -20.97 11.50 15.55
N LEU A 48 -22.21 11.83 15.22
CA LEU A 48 -22.56 13.10 14.59
C LEU A 48 -22.18 14.26 15.51
N VAL A 49 -21.44 15.25 14.98
CA VAL A 49 -21.05 16.44 15.72
C VAL A 49 -22.28 17.37 15.87
N PRO A 50 -22.52 18.00 17.04
CA PRO A 50 -23.61 18.96 17.21
C PRO A 50 -23.50 20.13 16.22
N ILE A 51 -24.64 20.64 15.76
CA ILE A 51 -24.71 21.62 14.67
C ILE A 51 -23.96 22.91 14.98
N GLU A 52 -23.93 23.34 16.24
CA GLU A 52 -23.29 24.56 16.72
C GLU A 52 -21.76 24.51 16.62
N SER A 53 -21.18 23.31 16.46
CA SER A 53 -19.73 23.11 16.37
C SER A 53 -19.28 22.62 14.99
N ARG A 54 -20.15 22.65 13.96
CA ARG A 54 -19.82 22.10 12.62
C ARG A 54 -19.14 23.09 11.71
N TRP A 55 -19.58 24.34 11.67
CA TRP A 55 -19.26 25.28 10.60
C TRP A 55 -17.76 25.54 10.48
N GLU A 56 -17.13 26.01 11.56
CA GLU A 56 -15.69 26.31 11.57
C GLU A 56 -14.84 25.04 11.38
N ALA A 57 -15.28 23.92 11.96
CA ALA A 57 -14.61 22.64 11.82
C ALA A 57 -14.68 22.06 10.39
N LEU A 58 -15.79 22.29 9.68
CA LEU A 58 -15.97 21.87 8.29
C LEU A 58 -15.08 22.70 7.34
N GLU A 59 -15.07 24.01 7.50
CA GLU A 59 -14.21 24.90 6.71
C GLU A 59 -12.72 24.56 6.92
N GLU A 60 -12.32 24.34 8.17
CA GLU A 60 -10.96 23.94 8.53
C GLU A 60 -10.59 22.58 7.90
N LEU A 61 -11.51 21.61 7.95
CA LEU A 61 -11.33 20.30 7.31
C LEU A 61 -11.25 20.39 5.79
N GLU A 62 -12.09 21.20 5.16
CA GLU A 62 -12.10 21.36 3.71
C GLU A 62 -10.81 22.05 3.23
N LYS A 63 -10.36 23.07 3.95
CA LYS A 63 -9.07 23.72 3.71
C LYS A 63 -7.91 22.75 3.93
N LEU A 64 -7.90 22.00 5.03
CA LEU A 64 -6.85 21.01 5.32
C LEU A 64 -6.78 19.91 4.26
N VAL A 65 -7.92 19.42 3.80
CA VAL A 65 -8.00 18.43 2.72
C VAL A 65 -7.53 19.02 1.39
N THR A 66 -7.85 20.27 1.11
CA THR A 66 -7.44 20.94 -0.13
C THR A 66 -5.93 21.23 -0.14
N ASP A 67 -5.40 21.75 0.96
CA ASP A 67 -4.01 22.20 1.06
C ASP A 67 -3.02 21.04 1.30
N GLN A 68 -3.44 20.04 2.09
CA GLN A 68 -2.55 18.99 2.61
C GLN A 68 -3.13 17.57 2.50
N GLY A 69 -4.36 17.44 2.00
CA GLY A 69 -5.07 16.18 1.94
C GLY A 69 -4.46 15.25 0.90
N ARG A 70 -4.07 14.06 1.36
CA ARG A 70 -3.57 13.01 0.49
C ARG A 70 -4.64 11.95 0.27
N LEU A 71 -5.08 11.76 -0.97
CA LEU A 71 -6.03 10.70 -1.33
C LEU A 71 -5.38 9.32 -1.12
N LEU A 72 -6.07 8.45 -0.38
CA LEU A 72 -5.69 7.06 -0.17
C LEU A 72 -6.47 6.13 -1.09
N SER A 73 -7.78 6.33 -1.22
CA SER A 73 -8.68 5.57 -2.09
C SER A 73 -10.03 6.28 -2.15
N SER A 74 -10.77 6.10 -3.24
CA SER A 74 -12.12 6.62 -3.41
C SER A 74 -13.04 5.60 -4.07
N THR A 75 -14.33 5.81 -3.86
CA THR A 75 -15.43 5.32 -4.69
C THR A 75 -16.10 6.54 -5.35
N ASP A 76 -17.21 6.32 -6.04
CA ASP A 76 -18.01 7.41 -6.61
C ASP A 76 -18.61 8.34 -5.54
N ASN A 77 -18.77 7.85 -4.30
CA ASN A 77 -19.50 8.54 -3.24
C ASN A 77 -18.64 8.89 -2.02
N VAL A 78 -17.48 8.28 -1.84
CA VAL A 78 -16.65 8.49 -0.64
C VAL A 78 -15.17 8.47 -0.99
N ALA A 79 -14.41 9.37 -0.37
CA ALA A 79 -12.97 9.43 -0.47
C ALA A 79 -12.30 9.31 0.90
N LEU A 80 -11.38 8.36 1.01
CA LEU A 80 -10.53 8.19 2.17
C LEU A 80 -9.22 8.97 1.97
N LEU A 81 -8.95 9.89 2.88
CA LEU A 81 -7.88 10.87 2.83
C LEU A 81 -7.01 10.79 4.09
N ARG A 82 -5.81 11.34 4.00
CA ARG A 82 -4.93 11.58 5.15
C ARG A 82 -4.33 12.97 5.10
N ALA A 83 -4.44 13.70 6.20
CA ALA A 83 -3.77 14.98 6.40
C ALA A 83 -3.14 14.96 7.81
N GLY A 84 -1.81 15.05 7.89
CA GLY A 84 -1.08 14.91 9.16
C GLY A 84 -1.46 13.64 9.95
N PRO A 85 -1.89 13.77 11.23
CA PRO A 85 -2.29 12.64 12.07
C PRO A 85 -3.74 12.17 11.82
N LEU A 86 -4.50 12.86 10.97
CA LEU A 86 -5.91 12.59 10.71
C LEU A 86 -6.11 11.59 9.58
N GLU A 87 -7.09 10.73 9.78
CA GLU A 87 -7.69 9.92 8.74
C GLU A 87 -9.08 10.46 8.45
N ILE A 88 -9.29 10.95 7.24
CA ILE A 88 -10.45 11.78 6.89
C ILE A 88 -11.28 11.04 5.85
N VAL A 89 -12.59 10.96 6.06
CA VAL A 89 -13.54 10.39 5.11
C VAL A 89 -14.37 11.53 4.54
N ARG A 90 -14.09 11.95 3.31
CA ARG A 90 -14.91 12.95 2.63
C ARG A 90 -16.02 12.26 1.86
N VAL A 91 -17.26 12.64 2.12
CA VAL A 91 -18.44 12.19 1.38
C VAL A 91 -18.61 13.06 0.13
N GLY A 92 -19.07 12.46 -0.96
CA GLY A 92 -19.16 13.06 -2.29
C GLY A 92 -17.94 12.79 -3.18
N ARG A 93 -18.00 13.23 -4.45
CA ARG A 93 -16.90 13.08 -5.42
C ARG A 93 -15.64 13.78 -4.91
N ALA A 94 -14.53 13.06 -4.81
CA ALA A 94 -13.22 13.66 -4.57
C ALA A 94 -12.40 13.61 -5.87
N GLU A 95 -12.25 14.76 -6.51
CA GLU A 95 -11.39 14.95 -7.68
C GLU A 95 -9.92 15.17 -7.25
N LEU A 96 -9.40 14.29 -6.40
CA LEU A 96 -8.01 14.37 -5.96
C LEU A 96 -7.17 13.31 -6.70
N VAL A 97 -6.02 13.73 -7.24
CA VAL A 97 -5.11 12.85 -7.98
C VAL A 97 -4.47 11.85 -7.01
N GLU A 98 -4.52 10.57 -7.37
CA GLU A 98 -4.07 9.45 -6.54
C GLU A 98 -2.53 9.43 -6.41
N GLU A 99 -1.98 9.95 -5.31
CA GLU A 99 -0.53 9.89 -5.01
C GLU A 99 -0.10 8.58 -4.30
N ALA A 100 -0.71 7.43 -4.60
CA ALA A 100 -0.47 6.20 -3.83
C ALA A 100 0.98 5.67 -3.97
N TRP A 101 1.62 5.92 -5.12
CA TRP A 101 2.91 5.35 -5.52
C TRP A 101 4.12 5.69 -4.62
N TRP A 102 4.11 6.80 -3.88
CA TRP A 102 5.24 7.16 -3.01
C TRP A 102 5.31 6.33 -1.72
N ARG A 103 4.23 5.63 -1.33
CA ARG A 103 4.18 4.80 -0.12
C ARG A 103 5.13 3.61 -0.19
N TYR A 104 5.14 2.91 -1.32
CA TYR A 104 6.05 1.77 -1.54
C TYR A 104 7.49 2.22 -1.81
N GLY A 105 7.63 3.40 -2.41
CA GLY A 105 8.92 4.07 -2.55
C GLY A 105 9.64 4.30 -1.22
N ARG A 106 8.90 4.64 -0.14
CA ARG A 106 9.48 4.77 1.22
C ARG A 106 10.06 3.45 1.73
N GLU A 107 9.34 2.34 1.58
CA GLU A 107 9.82 1.03 2.05
C GLU A 107 11.07 0.57 1.30
N LEU A 108 11.13 0.77 -0.03
CA LEU A 108 12.32 0.46 -0.81
C LEU A 108 13.53 1.34 -0.42
N ARG A 109 13.31 2.62 -0.07
CA ARG A 109 14.37 3.50 0.47
C ARG A 109 14.81 3.08 1.87
N ALA A 110 13.86 2.78 2.76
CA ALA A 110 14.16 2.33 4.12
C ALA A 110 14.94 1.00 4.10
N ARG A 111 14.62 0.07 3.19
CA ARG A 111 15.44 -1.13 2.94
C ARG A 111 16.85 -0.77 2.48
N ARG A 112 16.98 0.24 1.60
CA ARG A 112 18.29 0.72 1.11
C ARG A 112 19.15 1.31 2.21
N GLU A 113 18.55 2.06 3.12
CA GLU A 113 19.25 2.62 4.29
C GLU A 113 19.66 1.54 5.29
N ARG A 114 18.75 0.64 5.65
CA ARG A 114 19.06 -0.52 6.50
C ARG A 114 20.17 -1.38 5.89
N TYR A 115 20.09 -1.63 4.59
CA TYR A 115 21.10 -2.37 3.85
C TYR A 115 22.46 -1.67 3.88
N ARG A 116 22.50 -0.35 3.65
CA ARG A 116 23.73 0.44 3.76
C ARG A 116 24.35 0.31 5.15
N LYS A 117 23.56 0.49 6.21
CA LYS A 117 24.00 0.34 7.61
C LYS A 117 24.55 -1.06 7.91
N LEU A 118 23.89 -2.11 7.44
CA LEU A 118 24.35 -3.50 7.56
C LEU A 118 25.66 -3.75 6.79
N SER A 119 25.77 -3.22 5.56
CA SER A 119 27.00 -3.35 4.78
C SER A 119 28.18 -2.58 5.40
N THR A 120 27.93 -1.41 6.00
CA THR A 120 28.95 -0.62 6.72
C THR A 120 29.32 -1.22 8.08
N ALA A 121 28.36 -1.86 8.77
CA ALA A 121 28.65 -2.60 10.01
C ALA A 121 29.46 -3.87 9.73
N GLY A 122 29.17 -4.57 8.62
CA GLY A 122 29.96 -5.72 8.15
C GLY A 122 31.42 -5.36 7.83
N THR A 123 31.67 -4.16 7.28
CA THR A 123 33.04 -3.67 7.06
C THR A 123 33.79 -3.35 8.35
N VAL A 124 33.11 -2.90 9.40
CA VAL A 124 33.72 -2.62 10.72
C VAL A 124 34.00 -3.91 11.51
N GLY A 125 33.08 -4.88 11.49
CA GLY A 125 33.27 -6.17 12.16
C GLY A 125 34.41 -7.01 11.57
N ALA A 126 34.64 -6.93 10.26
CA ALA A 126 35.77 -7.59 9.60
C ALA A 126 37.13 -6.93 9.94
N ALA A 127 37.16 -5.60 10.13
CA ALA A 127 38.37 -4.91 10.58
C ALA A 127 38.81 -5.33 11.99
N ALA A 128 37.85 -5.60 12.89
CA ALA A 128 38.14 -6.13 14.23
C ALA A 128 38.68 -7.57 14.20
N ALA A 129 38.22 -8.41 13.27
CA ALA A 129 38.72 -9.79 13.10
C ALA A 129 40.18 -9.84 12.61
N ILE A 130 40.61 -8.82 11.85
CA ILE A 130 42.02 -8.66 11.44
C ILE A 130 42.89 -8.38 12.66
N ALA A 131 42.46 -7.57 13.62
CA ALA A 131 43.24 -7.33 14.83
C ALA A 131 43.33 -8.57 15.74
N GLY A 132 42.25 -9.36 15.84
CA GLY A 132 42.21 -10.56 16.69
C GLY A 132 42.93 -11.80 16.14
N SER A 133 43.08 -11.93 14.81
CA SER A 133 43.65 -13.15 14.19
C SER A 133 45.17 -13.26 14.29
N TRP A 134 45.91 -12.17 14.54
CA TRP A 134 47.36 -12.25 14.80
C TRP A 134 47.65 -12.92 16.15
N ALA A 135 46.70 -12.87 17.09
CA ALA A 135 46.90 -13.37 18.44
C ALA A 135 46.56 -14.87 18.61
N THR A 136 45.84 -15.49 17.66
CA THR A 136 45.27 -16.84 17.84
C THR A 136 45.57 -17.84 16.70
N GLY A 137 46.34 -17.45 15.67
CA GLY A 137 46.82 -18.37 14.64
C GLY A 137 45.73 -18.95 13.71
N GLY A 138 44.55 -18.34 13.68
CA GLY A 138 43.34 -18.94 13.11
C GLY A 138 42.75 -18.27 11.88
N MET A 139 43.54 -17.72 10.95
CA MET A 139 43.16 -17.48 9.54
C MET A 139 44.34 -16.87 8.79
N SER A 140 44.68 -17.38 7.60
CA SER A 140 45.70 -16.75 6.77
C SER A 140 45.22 -15.38 6.28
N PHE A 141 46.15 -14.42 6.15
CA PHE A 141 45.87 -13.07 5.61
C PHE A 141 45.08 -13.13 4.29
N LEU A 142 45.37 -14.13 3.45
CA LEU A 142 44.66 -14.40 2.20
C LEU A 142 43.19 -14.78 2.40
N ALA A 143 42.84 -15.58 3.40
CA ALA A 143 41.45 -15.96 3.69
C ALA A 143 40.66 -14.76 4.24
N ALA A 144 41.26 -13.96 5.11
CA ALA A 144 40.66 -12.71 5.60
C ALA A 144 40.45 -11.70 4.45
N TRP A 145 41.44 -11.54 3.57
CA TRP A 145 41.38 -10.66 2.40
C TRP A 145 40.34 -11.10 1.35
N LEU A 146 40.25 -12.41 1.06
CA LEU A 146 39.20 -12.98 0.17
C LEU A 146 37.79 -12.76 0.71
N ILE A 147 37.61 -12.88 2.03
CA ILE A 147 36.35 -12.58 2.69
C ILE A 147 36.07 -11.07 2.64
N TRP A 148 37.09 -10.20 2.71
CA TRP A 148 36.95 -8.75 2.64
C TRP A 148 36.49 -8.27 1.26
N ASP A 149 37.12 -8.75 0.19
CA ASP A 149 36.80 -8.35 -1.19
C ASP A 149 35.44 -8.89 -1.66
N ASN A 150 34.97 -9.99 -1.03
CA ASN A 150 33.66 -10.61 -1.29
C ASN A 150 32.62 -10.38 -0.18
N ALA A 151 32.96 -9.64 0.89
CA ALA A 151 32.13 -9.46 2.09
C ALA A 151 30.70 -8.98 1.77
N PRO A 152 30.50 -8.03 0.83
CA PRO A 152 29.15 -7.63 0.46
C PRO A 152 28.36 -8.80 -0.15
N GLY A 153 28.97 -9.61 -1.02
CA GLY A 153 28.32 -10.73 -1.71
C GLY A 153 27.94 -11.87 -0.78
N VAL A 154 28.83 -12.26 0.14
CA VAL A 154 28.61 -13.39 1.06
C VAL A 154 27.58 -13.02 2.14
N VAL A 155 27.69 -11.83 2.73
CA VAL A 155 26.74 -11.32 3.74
C VAL A 155 25.35 -11.13 3.13
N THR A 156 25.27 -10.60 1.90
CA THR A 156 23.97 -10.49 1.21
C THR A 156 23.38 -11.82 0.81
N GLY A 157 24.20 -12.77 0.37
CA GLY A 157 23.78 -14.14 0.05
C GLY A 157 23.18 -14.83 1.27
N GLY A 158 23.89 -14.80 2.39
CA GLY A 158 23.44 -15.36 3.67
C GLY A 158 22.16 -14.70 4.18
N ALA A 159 22.09 -13.36 4.19
CA ALA A 159 20.90 -12.64 4.64
C ALA A 159 19.67 -12.88 3.73
N ARG A 160 19.88 -12.99 2.41
CA ARG A 160 18.83 -13.39 1.46
C ARG A 160 18.35 -14.81 1.73
N TRP A 161 19.27 -15.74 1.94
CA TRP A 161 18.94 -17.13 2.26
C TRP A 161 18.15 -17.23 3.56
N LEU A 162 18.58 -16.55 4.62
CA LEU A 162 17.88 -16.52 5.91
C LEU A 162 16.43 -16.02 5.76
N ARG A 163 16.23 -14.95 4.97
CA ARG A 163 14.91 -14.33 4.80
C ARG A 163 13.98 -15.10 3.86
N PHE A 164 14.51 -15.64 2.77
CA PHE A 164 13.71 -16.15 1.66
C PHE A 164 13.83 -17.65 1.43
N GLY A 165 14.88 -18.27 1.95
CA GLY A 165 15.31 -19.63 1.61
C GLY A 165 15.89 -19.72 0.19
N ASN A 166 15.91 -20.94 -0.35
CA ASN A 166 16.45 -21.23 -1.68
C ASN A 166 15.42 -21.16 -2.82
N THR A 167 14.12 -21.20 -2.50
CA THR A 167 13.04 -21.36 -3.48
C THR A 167 12.00 -20.24 -3.41
N ALA A 168 11.68 -19.70 -4.57
CA ALA A 168 10.62 -18.72 -4.75
C ALA A 168 9.25 -19.39 -4.76
N TRP A 169 9.14 -20.57 -5.35
CA TRP A 169 7.92 -21.37 -5.47
C TRP A 169 8.21 -22.86 -5.24
N ARG A 170 7.23 -23.58 -4.67
CA ARG A 170 7.16 -25.05 -4.58
C ARG A 170 5.72 -25.46 -4.80
N GLY A 171 5.53 -26.54 -5.55
CA GLY A 171 4.20 -27.07 -5.84
C GLY A 171 4.28 -28.30 -6.72
N LYS A 172 3.15 -28.69 -7.31
CA LYS A 172 3.08 -29.77 -8.28
C LYS A 172 2.47 -29.19 -9.55
N GLY A 173 3.28 -29.06 -10.60
CA GLY A 173 2.82 -28.70 -11.93
C GLY A 173 3.64 -29.40 -12.99
N GLN A 174 3.22 -29.28 -14.24
CA GLN A 174 3.90 -29.87 -15.39
C GLN A 174 4.14 -28.80 -16.43
N CYS A 175 5.24 -28.94 -17.16
CA CYS A 175 5.49 -28.11 -18.32
C CYS A 175 4.37 -28.32 -19.36
N GLN A 176 3.69 -27.25 -19.77
CA GLN A 176 2.57 -27.34 -20.72
C GLN A 176 3.02 -27.92 -22.08
N ARG A 177 4.26 -27.66 -22.51
CA ARG A 177 4.81 -28.18 -23.77
C ARG A 177 5.29 -29.63 -23.74
N CYS A 178 5.98 -30.07 -22.67
CA CYS A 178 6.70 -31.35 -22.68
C CYS A 178 6.31 -32.31 -21.55
N GLY A 179 5.34 -31.94 -20.72
CA GLY A 179 4.85 -32.77 -19.60
C GLY A 179 5.83 -32.93 -18.43
N ARG A 180 7.06 -32.41 -18.53
CA ARG A 180 8.06 -32.58 -17.46
C ARG A 180 7.56 -31.99 -16.15
N PRO A 181 7.64 -32.73 -15.02
CA PRO A 181 7.20 -32.21 -13.73
C PRO A 181 8.08 -31.04 -13.28
N ILE A 182 7.44 -29.94 -12.89
CA ILE A 182 8.06 -28.76 -12.28
C ILE A 182 7.59 -28.71 -10.83
N ARG A 183 8.50 -28.98 -9.89
CA ARG A 183 8.19 -29.09 -8.45
C ARG A 183 8.64 -27.88 -7.64
N SER A 184 9.56 -27.10 -8.18
CA SER A 184 10.09 -25.91 -7.52
C SER A 184 10.65 -24.91 -8.52
N PHE A 185 10.75 -23.66 -8.08
CA PHE A 185 11.43 -22.59 -8.81
C PHE A 185 12.43 -21.92 -7.87
N PRO A 186 13.74 -22.18 -8.02
CA PRO A 186 14.77 -21.64 -7.14
C PRO A 186 15.09 -20.16 -7.45
N TYR A 187 15.51 -19.39 -6.45
CA TYR A 187 15.87 -17.98 -6.67
C TYR A 187 17.07 -17.78 -7.61
N ARG A 188 17.90 -18.81 -7.83
CA ARG A 188 18.96 -18.76 -8.84
C ARG A 188 18.40 -18.58 -10.26
N GLU A 189 17.18 -19.09 -10.52
CA GLU A 189 16.49 -19.03 -11.83
C GLU A 189 15.59 -17.79 -11.97
N ARG A 190 15.57 -16.90 -10.97
CA ARG A 190 14.72 -15.68 -10.93
C ARG A 190 14.73 -14.82 -12.20
N GLY A 191 15.86 -14.78 -12.91
CA GLY A 191 15.97 -14.02 -14.16
C GLY A 191 15.15 -14.61 -15.31
N GLY A 192 14.87 -15.92 -15.27
CA GLY A 192 14.05 -16.63 -16.24
C GLY A 192 12.55 -16.61 -15.94
N LEU A 193 12.11 -15.98 -14.84
CA LEU A 193 10.68 -15.83 -14.56
C LEU A 193 10.06 -14.95 -15.64
N ILE A 194 9.11 -15.49 -16.39
CA ILE A 194 8.37 -14.72 -17.38
C ILE A 194 7.16 -14.12 -16.69
N VAL A 195 6.90 -12.84 -16.93
CA VAL A 195 5.74 -12.13 -16.38
C VAL A 195 4.91 -11.65 -17.56
N THR A 196 3.62 -11.91 -17.51
CA THR A 196 2.66 -11.54 -18.57
C THR A 196 1.48 -10.82 -17.95
N ALA A 197 0.86 -9.93 -18.73
CA ALA A 197 -0.37 -9.28 -18.31
C ALA A 197 -1.51 -10.31 -18.24
N GLY A 198 -2.37 -10.17 -17.24
CA GLY A 198 -3.67 -10.85 -17.19
C GLY A 198 -4.75 -9.81 -16.90
N GLU A 199 -6.01 -10.17 -17.13
CA GLU A 199 -7.16 -9.24 -17.00
C GLU A 199 -7.31 -8.70 -15.57
N GLU A 200 -7.21 -9.56 -14.55
CA GLU A 200 -7.36 -9.17 -13.14
C GLU A 200 -6.05 -9.17 -12.34
N ALA A 201 -5.04 -9.89 -12.81
CA ALA A 201 -3.78 -10.08 -12.10
C ALA A 201 -2.67 -10.54 -13.07
N PRO A 202 -1.40 -10.22 -12.80
CA PRO A 202 -0.29 -10.71 -13.61
C PRO A 202 -0.20 -12.24 -13.55
N ARG A 203 0.05 -12.85 -14.71
CA ARG A 203 0.37 -14.28 -14.80
C ARG A 203 1.89 -14.43 -14.85
N VAL A 204 2.40 -15.53 -14.30
CA VAL A 204 3.84 -15.81 -14.35
C VAL A 204 4.09 -17.19 -14.89
N VAL A 205 5.13 -17.34 -15.73
CA VAL A 205 5.53 -18.63 -16.27
C VAL A 205 6.88 -19.01 -15.69
N LEU A 206 6.92 -20.16 -15.03
CA LEU A 206 8.15 -20.77 -14.53
C LEU A 206 8.84 -21.49 -15.69
N SER A 207 10.12 -21.17 -15.91
CA SER A 207 10.90 -21.77 -16.99
C SER A 207 11.04 -23.28 -16.81
N CYS A 208 10.84 -24.04 -17.90
CA CYS A 208 11.18 -25.45 -17.95
C CYS A 208 12.67 -25.60 -18.27
N SER A 209 13.41 -26.42 -17.52
CA SER A 209 14.82 -26.69 -17.81
C SER A 209 15.09 -27.45 -19.12
N ARG A 210 14.05 -28.08 -19.70
CA ARG A 210 14.14 -28.82 -20.97
C ARG A 210 13.68 -28.01 -22.18
N CYS A 211 12.74 -27.07 -22.00
CA CYS A 211 12.19 -26.30 -23.10
C CYS A 211 12.86 -24.93 -23.16
N THR A 212 13.12 -24.43 -24.37
CA THR A 212 13.54 -23.03 -24.54
C THR A 212 12.42 -22.09 -24.09
N SER A 213 12.79 -21.05 -23.34
CA SER A 213 11.85 -20.09 -22.74
C SER A 213 11.11 -19.22 -23.77
N SER A 214 11.46 -19.30 -25.05
CA SER A 214 10.88 -18.51 -26.14
C SER A 214 9.56 -19.05 -26.71
N THR A 215 9.23 -20.33 -26.53
CA THR A 215 7.98 -20.91 -27.10
C THR A 215 6.77 -20.69 -26.19
N ALA A 216 5.63 -20.24 -26.73
CA ALA A 216 4.42 -19.83 -25.99
C ALA A 216 3.93 -20.84 -24.93
N GLU A 217 4.12 -22.14 -25.15
CA GLU A 217 3.69 -23.23 -24.27
C GLU A 217 4.79 -23.78 -23.33
N ALA A 218 6.02 -23.24 -23.40
CA ALA A 218 7.12 -23.75 -22.56
C ALA A 218 7.01 -23.23 -21.12
N GLY A 219 6.99 -24.13 -20.15
CA GLY A 219 6.99 -23.82 -18.73
C GLY A 219 5.70 -24.16 -18.01
N LEU A 220 5.59 -23.72 -16.76
CA LEU A 220 4.38 -23.83 -15.94
C LEU A 220 3.81 -22.43 -15.73
N GLU A 221 2.62 -22.17 -16.28
CA GLU A 221 1.88 -20.94 -16.01
C GLU A 221 1.22 -21.02 -14.64
N LEU A 222 1.51 -20.04 -13.78
CA LEU A 222 0.80 -19.81 -12.53
C LEU A 222 -0.20 -18.68 -12.73
N ARG A 223 -1.35 -18.78 -12.07
CA ARG A 223 -2.43 -17.78 -12.11
C ARG A 223 -2.86 -17.33 -10.71
N GLY A 224 -3.58 -16.22 -10.66
CA GLY A 224 -4.20 -15.71 -9.42
C GLY A 224 -3.22 -15.50 -8.28
N GLN A 225 -3.59 -15.98 -7.08
CA GLN A 225 -2.82 -15.76 -5.86
C GLN A 225 -1.42 -16.39 -5.91
N GLU A 226 -1.29 -17.55 -6.57
CA GLU A 226 -0.02 -18.27 -6.66
C GLU A 226 0.99 -17.51 -7.54
N ALA A 227 0.52 -16.96 -8.67
CA ALA A 227 1.30 -16.07 -9.52
C ALA A 227 1.77 -14.83 -8.78
N ASN A 228 0.83 -14.13 -8.13
CA ASN A 228 1.10 -12.88 -7.43
C ASN A 228 2.10 -13.11 -6.26
N ARG A 229 1.88 -14.16 -5.45
CA ARG A 229 2.81 -14.54 -4.37
C ARG A 229 4.22 -14.83 -4.89
N THR A 230 4.32 -15.56 -6.00
CA THR A 230 5.61 -15.94 -6.60
C THR A 230 6.33 -14.71 -7.16
N LEU A 231 5.62 -13.86 -7.92
CA LEU A 231 6.14 -12.61 -8.47
C LEU A 231 6.68 -11.68 -7.37
N ARG A 232 5.90 -11.47 -6.31
CA ARG A 232 6.29 -10.62 -5.17
C ARG A 232 7.51 -11.15 -4.43
N ARG A 233 7.59 -12.47 -4.21
CA ARG A 233 8.77 -13.10 -3.60
C ARG A 233 10.02 -12.89 -4.46
N VAL A 234 9.90 -13.09 -5.77
CA VAL A 234 11.01 -12.91 -6.72
C VAL A 234 11.47 -11.44 -6.80
N LEU A 235 10.53 -10.49 -6.89
CA LEU A 235 10.84 -9.06 -6.90
C LEU A 235 11.48 -8.59 -5.60
N ALA A 236 10.93 -8.99 -4.45
CA ALA A 236 11.50 -8.68 -3.14
C ALA A 236 12.92 -9.28 -2.95
N TYR A 237 13.18 -10.46 -3.52
CA TYR A 237 14.52 -11.04 -3.55
C TYR A 237 15.48 -10.21 -4.44
N HIS A 238 15.00 -9.79 -5.63
CA HIS A 238 15.75 -8.92 -6.53
C HIS A 238 16.14 -7.59 -5.88
N HIS A 239 15.19 -6.93 -5.22
CA HIS A 239 15.41 -5.65 -4.53
C HIS A 239 15.59 -5.81 -3.02
N PHE A 240 16.23 -6.89 -2.58
CA PHE A 240 16.57 -7.10 -1.17
C PHE A 240 17.32 -5.91 -0.56
N ALA A 241 18.26 -5.34 -1.32
CA ALA A 241 19.03 -4.16 -0.94
C ALA A 241 18.26 -2.82 -1.06
N GLY A 242 16.97 -2.86 -1.35
CA GLY A 242 16.15 -1.69 -1.63
C GLY A 242 16.49 -0.98 -2.93
N ALA A 243 15.95 0.23 -3.08
CA ALA A 243 16.19 1.11 -4.23
C ALA A 243 16.59 2.51 -3.75
N SER A 244 17.42 3.21 -4.53
CA SER A 244 17.72 4.62 -4.27
C SER A 244 16.51 5.49 -4.58
N GLU A 245 16.45 6.66 -3.95
CA GLU A 245 15.38 7.63 -4.21
C GLU A 245 15.24 7.99 -5.69
N ARG A 246 16.35 8.29 -6.38
CA ARG A 246 16.35 8.54 -7.82
C ARG A 246 15.70 7.40 -8.62
N ARG A 247 15.94 6.14 -8.24
CA ARG A 247 15.37 4.97 -8.91
C ARG A 247 13.89 4.80 -8.59
N VAL A 248 13.48 5.07 -7.36
CA VAL A 248 12.07 5.06 -6.94
C VAL A 248 11.28 6.13 -7.72
N ARG A 249 11.77 7.38 -7.77
CA ARG A 249 11.13 8.46 -8.52
C ARG A 249 11.04 8.12 -10.02
N GLY A 250 12.12 7.61 -10.60
CA GLY A 250 12.12 7.20 -12.01
C GLY A 250 11.17 6.04 -12.31
N ALA A 251 11.04 5.08 -11.39
CA ALA A 251 10.12 3.94 -11.54
C ALA A 251 8.66 4.38 -11.49
N ALA A 252 8.35 5.36 -10.65
CA ALA A 252 7.02 5.91 -10.59
C ALA A 252 6.64 6.77 -11.78
N ARG A 253 7.56 7.62 -12.26
CA ARG A 253 7.35 8.34 -13.52
C ARG A 253 7.10 7.37 -14.68
N LEU A 254 7.79 6.23 -14.69
CA LEU A 254 7.54 5.17 -15.66
C LEU A 254 6.12 4.59 -15.52
N ILE A 255 5.63 4.38 -14.30
CA ILE A 255 4.25 3.94 -14.04
C ILE A 255 3.23 4.94 -14.58
N GLU A 256 3.41 6.22 -14.27
CA GLU A 256 2.52 7.31 -14.72
C GLU A 256 2.44 7.37 -16.24
N VAL A 257 3.60 7.44 -16.92
CA VAL A 257 3.67 7.50 -18.40
C VAL A 257 3.06 6.25 -19.05
N THR A 258 3.05 5.13 -18.35
CA THR A 258 2.48 3.87 -18.86
C THR A 258 0.96 3.78 -18.69
N GLY A 259 0.33 4.76 -18.04
CA GLY A 259 -1.11 4.73 -17.73
C GLY A 259 -1.44 3.99 -16.42
N GLY A 260 -0.48 3.93 -15.50
CA GLY A 260 -0.68 3.43 -14.15
C GLY A 260 -0.23 1.97 -13.90
N PRO A 261 -0.35 1.49 -12.66
CA PRO A 261 0.18 0.20 -12.22
C PRO A 261 -0.35 -1.01 -13.01
N ARG A 262 -1.64 -0.99 -13.38
CA ARG A 262 -2.30 -2.10 -14.08
C ARG A 262 -1.84 -2.24 -15.54
N ALA A 263 -1.57 -1.12 -16.20
CA ALA A 263 -1.08 -1.10 -17.59
C ALA A 263 0.41 -1.45 -17.70
N LEU A 264 1.17 -1.28 -16.60
CA LEU A 264 2.61 -1.44 -16.57
C LEU A 264 3.11 -2.81 -17.08
N PRO A 265 2.57 -3.97 -16.61
CA PRO A 265 3.09 -5.26 -17.04
C PRO A 265 2.96 -5.46 -18.55
N GLY A 266 1.79 -5.17 -19.14
CA GLY A 266 1.55 -5.35 -20.57
C GLY A 266 2.47 -4.50 -21.45
N ARG A 267 2.78 -3.28 -21.01
CA ARG A 267 3.62 -2.34 -21.77
C ARG A 267 5.13 -2.61 -21.62
N ILE A 268 5.59 -3.04 -20.45
CA ILE A 268 7.03 -3.30 -20.21
C ILE A 268 7.45 -4.70 -20.63
N LEU A 269 6.55 -5.68 -20.54
CA LEU A 269 6.91 -7.10 -20.65
C LEU A 269 6.60 -7.74 -22.01
N GLY A 270 6.03 -7.02 -22.98
CA GLY A 270 5.61 -7.63 -24.25
C GLY A 270 4.78 -8.90 -24.03
N GLU A 271 4.68 -9.77 -25.03
CA GLU A 271 3.91 -11.03 -24.88
C GLU A 271 4.62 -12.05 -23.98
N ARG A 272 5.97 -12.05 -23.91
CA ARG A 272 6.71 -13.10 -23.19
C ARG A 272 8.14 -12.74 -22.78
N LYS A 273 8.34 -11.60 -22.10
CA LYS A 273 9.68 -11.18 -21.64
C LYS A 273 10.04 -11.76 -20.28
N SER A 274 11.28 -12.24 -20.15
CA SER A 274 11.83 -12.68 -18.87
C SER A 274 12.12 -11.49 -17.97
N LEU A 275 11.96 -11.66 -16.66
CA LEU A 275 12.22 -10.63 -15.67
C LEU A 275 13.69 -10.16 -15.69
N GLY A 276 14.61 -11.04 -16.08
CA GLY A 276 16.02 -10.72 -16.28
C GLY A 276 16.26 -9.75 -17.44
N ALA A 277 15.45 -9.81 -18.50
CA ALA A 277 15.50 -8.90 -19.63
C ALA A 277 14.85 -7.53 -19.33
N VAL A 278 14.14 -7.39 -18.20
CA VAL A 278 13.59 -6.11 -17.75
C VAL A 278 14.70 -5.28 -17.10
N GLY A 279 14.86 -4.05 -17.58
CA GLY A 279 15.80 -3.08 -17.02
C GLY A 279 15.62 -2.87 -15.50
N LYS A 280 16.68 -2.43 -14.82
CA LYS A 280 16.66 -2.22 -13.36
C LYS A 280 15.52 -1.28 -12.92
N LEU A 281 15.19 -0.27 -13.73
CA LEU A 281 14.10 0.66 -13.46
C LEU A 281 12.73 -0.02 -13.60
N GLY A 282 12.51 -0.76 -14.70
CA GLY A 282 11.27 -1.50 -14.96
C GLY A 282 10.99 -2.56 -13.90
N ARG A 283 12.02 -3.24 -13.37
CA ARG A 283 11.83 -4.18 -12.25
C ARG A 283 11.38 -3.50 -10.97
N VAL A 284 11.92 -2.32 -10.64
CA VAL A 284 11.47 -1.54 -9.48
C VAL A 284 10.04 -1.05 -9.71
N ALA A 285 9.71 -0.61 -10.92
CA ALA A 285 8.34 -0.24 -11.29
C ALA A 285 7.37 -1.42 -11.15
N LEU A 286 7.76 -2.62 -11.60
CA LEU A 286 6.98 -3.84 -11.41
C LEU A 286 6.79 -4.20 -9.93
N GLU A 287 7.82 -4.04 -9.07
CA GLU A 287 7.64 -4.26 -7.62
C GLU A 287 6.64 -3.27 -7.04
N ILE A 288 6.75 -1.98 -7.38
CA ILE A 288 5.80 -0.97 -6.92
C ILE A 288 4.39 -1.33 -7.40
N ALA A 289 4.20 -1.60 -8.68
CA ALA A 289 2.90 -1.87 -9.28
C ALA A 289 2.19 -3.11 -8.70
N VAL A 290 2.92 -4.23 -8.55
CA VAL A 290 2.35 -5.48 -8.01
C VAL A 290 1.96 -5.34 -6.52
N HIS A 291 2.65 -4.48 -5.78
CA HIS A 291 2.31 -4.20 -4.39
C HIS A 291 1.18 -3.18 -4.23
N GLU A 292 1.12 -2.19 -5.12
CA GLU A 292 0.07 -1.18 -5.21
C GLU A 292 -1.29 -1.84 -5.44
N GLU A 293 -1.41 -2.76 -6.41
CA GLU A 293 -2.66 -3.44 -6.74
C GLU A 293 -3.32 -4.15 -5.53
N ARG A 294 -2.51 -4.84 -4.72
CA ARG A 294 -3.01 -5.51 -3.50
C ARG A 294 -3.48 -4.49 -2.47
N GLU A 295 -2.73 -3.41 -2.31
CA GLU A 295 -3.06 -2.35 -1.38
C GLU A 295 -4.34 -1.62 -1.79
N GLN A 296 -4.44 -1.24 -3.06
CA GLN A 296 -5.65 -0.68 -3.65
C GLN A 296 -6.84 -1.60 -3.43
N ARG A 297 -6.71 -2.93 -3.62
CA ARG A 297 -7.82 -3.87 -3.32
C ARG A 297 -8.23 -3.84 -1.84
N LEU A 298 -7.26 -3.78 -0.91
CA LEU A 298 -7.56 -3.67 0.53
C LEU A 298 -8.20 -2.32 0.88
N LEU A 299 -7.72 -1.24 0.29
CA LEU A 299 -8.27 0.10 0.50
C LEU A 299 -9.67 0.22 -0.11
N ALA A 300 -9.90 -0.32 -1.30
CA ALA A 300 -11.21 -0.35 -1.95
C ALA A 300 -12.24 -1.10 -1.10
N MET A 301 -11.89 -2.28 -0.56
CA MET A 301 -12.77 -2.99 0.38
C MET A 301 -13.09 -2.14 1.62
N ARG A 302 -12.10 -1.42 2.14
CA ARG A 302 -12.27 -0.54 3.29
C ARG A 302 -13.13 0.68 2.97
N VAL A 303 -12.96 1.30 1.80
CA VAL A 303 -13.82 2.43 1.38
C VAL A 303 -15.25 1.95 1.14
N ALA A 304 -15.43 0.76 0.55
CA ALA A 304 -16.75 0.14 0.41
C ALA A 304 -17.43 -0.10 1.77
N GLU A 305 -16.68 -0.55 2.79
CA GLU A 305 -17.19 -0.68 4.16
C GLU A 305 -17.57 0.69 4.75
N LEU A 306 -16.76 1.73 4.54
CA LEU A 306 -17.04 3.09 4.98
C LEU A 306 -18.27 3.66 4.29
N GLU A 307 -18.44 3.43 2.99
CA GLU A 307 -19.60 3.88 2.23
C GLU A 307 -20.89 3.18 2.70
N ALA A 308 -20.82 1.86 2.92
CA ALA A 308 -21.94 1.12 3.51
C ALA A 308 -22.29 1.60 4.92
N HIS A 309 -21.29 2.03 5.70
CA HIS A 309 -21.50 2.61 7.02
C HIS A 309 -22.11 4.01 6.94
N TRP A 310 -21.60 4.87 6.04
CA TRP A 310 -22.14 6.20 5.79
C TRP A 310 -23.63 6.13 5.45
N ARG A 311 -24.05 5.28 4.52
CA ARG A 311 -25.47 5.15 4.14
C ARG A 311 -26.39 4.85 5.33
N ARG A 312 -25.96 4.00 6.26
CA ARG A 312 -26.73 3.69 7.48
C ARG A 312 -26.81 4.85 8.46
N GLU A 313 -25.71 5.57 8.65
CA GLU A 313 -25.67 6.70 9.59
C GLU A 313 -26.37 7.93 8.99
N GLU A 314 -26.39 8.06 7.67
CA GLU A 314 -27.12 9.09 6.95
C GLU A 314 -28.63 8.95 7.16
N GLU A 315 -29.15 7.72 7.08
CA GLU A 315 -30.55 7.38 7.39
C GLU A 315 -30.91 7.73 8.84
N LEU A 316 -30.04 7.40 9.80
CA LEU A 316 -30.24 7.76 11.21
C LEU A 316 -30.21 9.27 11.43
N ALA A 317 -29.30 9.98 10.77
CA ALA A 317 -29.22 11.43 10.88
C ALA A 317 -30.40 12.13 10.19
N GLU A 318 -30.94 11.60 9.09
CA GLU A 318 -32.21 12.06 8.50
C GLU A 318 -33.40 11.88 9.46
N ILE A 319 -33.48 10.75 10.17
CA ILE A 319 -34.49 10.54 11.23
C ILE A 319 -34.31 11.56 12.36
N MET A 320 -33.07 11.81 12.81
CA MET A 320 -32.79 12.79 13.85
C MET A 320 -33.18 14.20 13.40
N ASP A 321 -32.79 14.61 12.20
CA ASP A 321 -33.17 15.91 11.62
C ASP A 321 -34.70 16.04 11.51
N GLY A 322 -35.40 14.97 11.08
CA GLY A 322 -36.86 14.91 11.01
C GLY A 322 -37.56 14.93 12.38
N SER A 323 -36.92 14.39 13.43
CA SER A 323 -37.42 14.42 14.81
C SER A 323 -37.15 15.74 15.53
N LEU A 324 -36.18 16.53 15.05
CA LEU A 324 -35.86 17.87 15.53
C LEU A 324 -36.69 18.97 14.85
N THR A 325 -37.47 18.63 13.82
CA THR A 325 -38.63 19.44 13.40
C THR A 325 -39.70 19.36 14.49
N PRO A 326 -39.97 20.44 15.25
CA PRO A 326 -40.87 20.34 16.37
C PRO A 326 -42.32 20.27 15.86
N THR A 327 -43.00 19.18 16.22
CA THR A 327 -44.41 19.04 16.66
C THR A 327 -45.48 20.05 16.18
N PRO A 328 -46.77 19.64 16.12
CA PRO A 328 -47.92 20.48 15.70
C PRO A 328 -48.05 21.88 16.35
N LEU A 329 -47.36 22.11 17.46
CA LEU A 329 -47.27 23.39 18.17
C LEU A 329 -46.58 24.50 17.35
N VAL A 330 -45.52 24.19 16.60
CA VAL A 330 -44.82 25.18 15.75
C VAL A 330 -45.63 25.52 14.51
N GLU A 331 -46.38 24.54 13.98
CA GLU A 331 -47.25 24.71 12.83
C GLU A 331 -48.52 25.51 13.17
N SER A 332 -49.06 25.34 14.39
CA SER A 332 -50.15 26.17 14.91
C SER A 332 -49.71 27.61 15.26
N LEU A 333 -48.48 27.80 15.73
CA LEU A 333 -47.88 29.14 15.90
C LEU A 333 -47.64 29.83 14.55
N ARG A 334 -47.15 29.13 13.52
CA ARG A 334 -47.01 29.68 12.16
C ARG A 334 -48.34 30.12 11.56
N ARG A 335 -49.42 29.34 11.73
CA ARG A 335 -50.77 29.72 11.27
C ARG A 335 -51.30 30.97 11.99
N ARG A 336 -51.06 31.10 13.29
CA ARG A 336 -51.44 32.30 14.07
C ARG A 336 -50.66 33.55 13.67
N ILE A 337 -49.39 33.42 13.30
CA ILE A 337 -48.54 34.55 12.92
C ILE A 337 -48.75 34.95 11.45
N ALA A 338 -49.07 34.00 10.57
CA ALA A 338 -49.27 34.24 9.13
C ALA A 338 -50.66 34.82 8.77
N GLY A 339 -51.56 35.04 9.76
CA GLY A 339 -52.78 35.81 9.56
C GLY A 339 -53.69 35.30 8.43
N SER A 340 -53.89 34.00 8.29
CA SER A 340 -54.93 33.43 7.43
C SER A 340 -55.72 32.38 8.20
N PRO A 341 -57.08 32.41 8.14
CA PRO A 341 -57.95 31.51 8.89
C PRO A 341 -57.75 30.04 8.56
#